data_AF-A0A8S1TTX3-F1
#
_entry.id   AF-A0A8S1TTX3-F1
#
_cell.length_a   1.000
_cell.length_b   1.000
_cell.length_c   1.000
_cell.angle_alpha   90.00
_cell.angle_beta   90.00
_cell.angle_gamma   90.00
#
_symmetry.space_group_name_H-M   'P 1'
#
loop_
_entity.id
_entity.type
_entity.pdbx_description
1 polymer ?
#
loop_
_entity_poly.entity_id
_entity_poly.type
_entity_poly.pdbx_seq_one_letter_code
_entity_poly.pdbx_strand_id
1 'polypeptide(L)'
;MKSGAFACSSTQNNNISLFSSLITQTGNKNQTINILAVDFQQNKITHLYSLKKHTEWVSSLSLNNSENLLLTCGYQETIIWKKDQDNKWKFMTEVIKQSTPNYPDRALFLKDDQYILFKSRKGSTSAIVYQQINQILLNIMIQSLILYPTQNLNYIKHLNLDQN
;
A
#
# COMPACT_ATOMS: atom_id res chain seq x y z
N MET A 1 -6.89 -18.61 -8.35
CA MET A 1 -6.42 -17.43 -9.10
C MET A 1 -5.33 -16.79 -8.26
N LYS A 2 -4.10 -16.63 -8.77
CA LYS A 2 -3.00 -15.99 -8.03
C LYS A 2 -3.18 -14.48 -8.14
N SER A 3 -3.51 -13.81 -7.05
CA SER A 3 -3.46 -12.34 -6.97
C SER A 3 -2.17 -11.94 -6.27
N GLY A 4 -1.51 -10.90 -6.79
CA GLY A 4 -0.34 -10.28 -6.19
C GLY A 4 -0.49 -8.76 -6.29
N ALA A 5 -0.02 -8.05 -5.28
CA ALA A 5 0.05 -6.59 -5.35
C ALA A 5 1.43 -6.19 -5.87
N PHE A 6 1.47 -5.14 -6.69
CA PHE A 6 2.69 -4.58 -7.22
C PHE A 6 2.73 -3.08 -6.96
N ALA A 7 3.89 -2.58 -6.56
CA ALA A 7 4.22 -1.17 -6.60
C ALA A 7 5.53 -1.00 -7.38
N CYS A 8 5.76 0.18 -7.93
CA CYS A 8 6.89 0.47 -8.78
C CYS A 8 7.46 1.83 -8.38
N SER A 9 8.79 1.90 -8.19
CA SER A 9 9.54 3.14 -7.95
C SER A 9 10.52 3.34 -9.09
N SER A 10 10.56 4.55 -9.65
CA SER A 10 11.53 4.93 -10.66
C SER A 10 12.72 5.61 -9.97
N THR A 11 13.91 5.02 -10.07
CA THR A 11 15.12 5.74 -9.65
C THR A 11 15.80 6.40 -10.85
N GLN A 12 16.42 7.57 -10.62
CA GLN A 12 17.35 8.14 -11.59
C GLN A 12 18.48 7.14 -11.80
N ASN A 13 18.82 6.82 -13.06
CA ASN A 13 19.76 5.79 -13.55
C ASN A 13 19.13 4.48 -14.09
N ASN A 14 17.93 4.54 -14.67
CA ASN A 14 17.29 3.43 -15.44
C ASN A 14 17.01 2.13 -14.67
N ASN A 15 17.29 2.08 -13.37
CA ASN A 15 16.94 0.96 -12.51
C ASN A 15 15.60 1.24 -11.84
N ILE A 16 14.63 0.35 -12.08
CA ILE A 16 13.32 0.41 -11.43
C ILE A 16 13.32 -0.57 -10.26
N SER A 17 12.87 -0.10 -9.10
CA SER A 17 12.58 -0.99 -7.98
C SER A 17 11.14 -1.47 -8.10
N LEU A 18 10.94 -2.75 -8.39
CA LEU A 18 9.63 -3.39 -8.35
C LEU A 18 9.41 -4.02 -6.98
N PHE A 19 8.24 -3.73 -6.43
CA PHE A 19 7.71 -4.34 -5.24
C PHE A 19 6.72 -5.38 -5.69
N SER A 20 6.90 -6.62 -5.25
CA SER A 20 5.90 -7.65 -5.45
C SER A 20 5.55 -8.28 -4.11
N SER A 21 4.26 -8.34 -3.80
CA SER A 21 3.77 -9.34 -2.87
C SER A 21 3.50 -10.61 -3.67
N LEU A 22 4.35 -11.62 -3.47
CA LEU A 22 4.12 -12.92 -4.09
C LEU A 22 3.29 -13.77 -3.14
N ILE A 23 1.99 -13.91 -3.43
CA ILE A 23 1.14 -14.88 -2.75
C ILE A 23 1.23 -16.20 -3.54
N THR A 24 2.13 -17.10 -3.14
CA THR A 24 2.11 -18.46 -3.70
C THR A 24 1.09 -19.31 -2.95
N GLN A 25 -0.06 -19.62 -3.58
CA GLN A 25 -1.05 -20.59 -3.08
C GLN A 25 -0.50 -22.04 -2.97
N THR A 26 0.78 -22.26 -3.27
CA THR A 26 1.46 -23.56 -3.12
C THR A 26 2.21 -23.61 -1.79
N GLY A 27 1.47 -23.78 -0.68
CA GLY A 27 1.98 -24.26 0.60
C GLY A 27 3.00 -23.42 1.39
N ASN A 28 3.62 -22.39 0.80
CA ASN A 28 4.58 -21.54 1.48
C ASN A 28 3.90 -20.26 1.98
N LYS A 29 3.56 -20.24 3.27
CA LYS A 29 2.90 -19.14 4.00
C LYS A 29 3.81 -17.92 4.24
N ASN A 30 4.85 -17.73 3.44
CA ASN A 30 5.78 -16.62 3.67
C ASN A 30 5.12 -15.33 3.17
N GLN A 31 4.54 -14.58 4.11
CA GLN A 31 3.89 -13.28 3.91
C GLN A 31 4.95 -12.19 3.74
N THR A 32 5.73 -12.33 2.68
CA THR A 32 6.90 -11.50 2.43
C THR A 32 6.66 -10.57 1.27
N ILE A 33 7.12 -9.33 1.41
CA ILE A 33 7.20 -8.38 0.30
C ILE A 33 8.62 -8.49 -0.25
N ASN A 34 8.74 -8.80 -1.54
CA ASN A 34 10.04 -8.90 -2.20
C ASN A 34 10.40 -7.58 -2.87
N ILE A 35 11.63 -7.14 -2.66
CA ILE A 35 12.22 -5.98 -3.30
C ILE A 35 13.09 -6.49 -4.45
N LEU A 36 12.71 -6.09 -5.66
CA LEU A 36 13.35 -6.53 -6.89
C LEU A 36 13.94 -5.33 -7.61
N ALA A 37 15.16 -5.45 -8.12
CA ALA A 37 15.72 -4.53 -9.10
C ALA A 37 15.42 -5.04 -10.51
N VAL A 38 15.01 -4.13 -11.39
CA VAL A 38 14.82 -4.40 -12.82
C VAL A 38 15.85 -3.62 -13.61
N ASP A 39 16.63 -4.36 -14.39
CA ASP A 39 17.52 -3.84 -15.41
C ASP A 39 16.90 -4.11 -16.78
N PHE A 40 16.41 -3.06 -17.44
CA PHE A 40 15.79 -3.16 -18.76
C PHE A 40 16.80 -3.36 -19.89
N GLN A 41 18.05 -2.92 -19.72
CA GLN A 41 19.08 -3.09 -20.74
C GLN A 41 19.47 -4.56 -20.85
N GLN A 42 19.52 -5.25 -19.72
CA GLN A 42 19.84 -6.68 -19.63
C GLN A 42 18.60 -7.57 -19.64
N ASN A 43 17.39 -6.99 -19.66
CA ASN A 43 16.12 -7.69 -19.46
C ASN A 43 16.16 -8.65 -18.24
N LYS A 44 16.68 -8.15 -17.12
CA LYS A 44 17.01 -8.95 -15.94
C LYS A 44 16.28 -8.42 -14.71
N ILE A 45 15.69 -9.34 -13.96
CA ILE A 45 15.10 -9.09 -12.64
C ILE A 45 16.02 -9.72 -11.59
N THR A 46 16.46 -8.91 -10.62
CA THR A 46 17.31 -9.36 -9.51
C THR A 46 16.57 -9.20 -8.20
N HIS A 47 16.47 -10.27 -7.41
CA HIS A 47 15.99 -10.18 -6.04
C HIS A 47 17.05 -9.49 -5.17
N LEU A 48 16.67 -8.41 -4.49
CA LEU A 48 17.58 -7.66 -3.61
C LEU A 48 17.46 -8.17 -2.16
N TYR A 49 16.24 -8.16 -1.62
CA TYR A 49 15.93 -8.64 -0.28
C TYR A 49 14.41 -8.79 -0.08
N SER A 50 14.00 -9.29 1.08
CA SER A 50 12.60 -9.44 1.45
C SER A 50 12.28 -8.75 2.78
N LEU A 51 11.09 -8.17 2.86
CA LEU A 51 10.52 -7.60 4.07
C LEU A 51 9.61 -8.64 4.74
N LYS A 52 9.93 -9.00 5.99
CA LYS A 52 9.23 -10.04 6.77
C LYS A 52 8.65 -9.44 8.05
N LYS A 53 7.53 -8.74 7.93
CA LYS A 53 6.83 -8.16 9.09
C LYS A 53 5.35 -8.45 9.11
N HIS A 54 4.73 -8.60 7.94
CA HIS A 54 3.34 -9.01 7.86
C HIS A 54 3.19 -10.42 8.43
N THR A 55 2.20 -10.59 9.31
CA THR A 55 1.76 -11.88 9.88
C THR A 55 0.61 -12.49 9.07
N GLU A 56 0.11 -11.74 8.08
CA GLU A 56 -0.96 -12.14 7.17
C GLU A 56 -0.70 -11.67 5.73
N TRP A 57 -1.55 -12.12 4.81
CA TRP A 57 -1.48 -11.78 3.39
C TRP A 57 -1.53 -10.27 3.13
N VAL A 58 -0.57 -9.80 2.31
CA VAL A 58 -0.48 -8.41 1.84
C VAL A 58 -1.32 -8.26 0.57
N SER A 59 -2.42 -7.53 0.66
CA SER A 59 -3.35 -7.26 -0.44
C SER A 59 -3.00 -6.01 -1.24
N SER A 60 -2.24 -5.07 -0.67
CA SER A 60 -1.92 -3.78 -1.32
C SER A 60 -0.54 -3.25 -0.94
N LEU A 61 0.10 -2.59 -1.90
CA LEU A 61 1.36 -1.86 -1.79
C LEU A 61 1.16 -0.49 -2.44
N SER A 62 1.66 0.58 -1.82
CA SER A 62 1.66 1.92 -2.39
C SER A 62 2.93 2.66 -1.96
N LEU A 63 3.62 3.28 -2.91
CA LEU A 63 4.66 4.25 -2.60
C LEU A 63 4.05 5.64 -2.51
N ASN A 64 4.71 6.53 -1.75
CA ASN A 64 4.40 7.95 -1.79
C ASN A 64 5.16 8.66 -2.92
N ASN A 65 4.92 9.97 -3.11
CA ASN A 65 5.43 10.70 -4.27
C ASN A 65 6.95 10.88 -4.23
N SER A 66 7.54 11.10 -3.05
CA SER A 66 9.00 11.14 -2.87
C SER A 66 9.65 9.76 -2.82
N GLU A 67 8.87 8.68 -2.94
CA GLU A 67 9.30 7.28 -2.90
C GLU A 67 10.17 6.92 -1.68
N ASN A 68 10.02 7.65 -0.58
CA ASN A 68 10.74 7.43 0.67
C ASN A 68 9.90 6.66 1.70
N LEU A 69 8.58 6.56 1.47
CA LEU A 69 7.64 5.76 2.24
C LEU A 69 6.97 4.72 1.36
N LEU A 70 6.79 3.53 1.92
CA LEU A 70 6.02 2.45 1.34
C LEU A 70 4.91 2.09 2.32
N LEU A 71 3.68 2.15 1.87
CA LEU A 71 2.49 1.74 2.60
C LEU A 71 2.09 0.35 2.11
N THR A 72 1.87 -0.53 3.07
CA THR A 72 1.47 -1.91 2.78
C THR A 72 0.30 -2.27 3.65
N CYS A 73 -0.72 -2.89 3.09
CA CYS A 73 -1.89 -3.33 3.84
C CYS A 73 -2.29 -4.76 3.49
N GLY A 74 -2.94 -5.39 4.44
CA GLY A 74 -3.35 -6.79 4.38
C GLY A 74 -4.48 -7.08 5.36
N TYR A 75 -4.74 -8.37 5.53
CA TYR A 75 -5.90 -8.86 6.29
C TYR A 75 -5.88 -8.53 7.78
N GLN A 76 -4.81 -8.02 8.37
CA GLN A 76 -4.85 -7.54 9.77
C GLN A 76 -3.96 -6.32 10.01
N GLU A 77 -3.10 -5.98 9.06
CA GLU A 77 -1.97 -5.10 9.30
C GLU A 77 -1.89 -4.05 8.21
N THR A 78 -1.66 -2.83 8.65
CA THR A 78 -1.18 -1.74 7.79
C THR A 78 0.17 -1.34 8.32
N ILE A 79 1.18 -1.41 7.46
CA ILE A 79 2.58 -1.15 7.81
C ILE A 79 3.11 -0.08 6.86
N ILE A 80 3.70 0.96 7.46
CA ILE A 80 4.49 1.96 6.76
C ILE A 80 5.98 1.59 6.91
N TRP A 81 6.68 1.58 5.79
CA TRP A 81 8.12 1.40 5.71
C TRP A 81 8.76 2.70 5.28
N LYS A 82 9.96 2.98 5.76
CA LYS A 82 10.75 4.15 5.41
C LYS A 82 12.11 3.71 4.87
N LYS A 83 12.61 4.37 3.82
CA LYS A 83 13.99 4.18 3.37
C LYS A 83 14.96 4.74 4.43
N ASP A 84 15.97 3.97 4.77
CA ASP A 84 17.12 4.43 5.57
C ASP A 84 18.18 5.11 4.69
N GLN A 85 19.32 5.45 5.29
CA GLN A 85 20.45 6.08 4.60
C GLN A 85 21.06 5.20 3.50
N ASP A 86 20.87 3.88 3.59
CA ASP A 86 21.34 2.90 2.60
C ASP A 86 20.29 2.61 1.52
N ASN A 87 19.22 3.42 1.43
CA ASN A 87 18.05 3.20 0.59
C ASN A 87 17.35 1.85 0.85
N LYS A 88 17.50 1.27 2.03
CA LYS A 88 16.81 0.04 2.43
C LYS A 88 15.55 0.36 3.21
N TRP A 89 14.52 -0.42 2.92
CA TRP A 89 13.22 -0.32 3.60
C TRP A 89 13.31 -0.83 5.03
N LYS A 90 13.03 0.05 5.99
CA LYS A 90 12.93 -0.24 7.42
C LYS A 90 11.49 -0.08 7.88
N PHE A 91 11.08 -0.97 8.78
CA PHE A 91 9.80 -0.88 9.44
C PHE A 91 9.73 0.39 10.30
N MET A 92 8.65 1.17 10.17
CA MET A 92 8.37 2.31 11.04
C MET A 92 7.52 1.83 12.23
N THR A 93 7.93 2.17 13.46
CA THR A 93 7.46 1.55 14.72
C THR A 93 5.96 1.73 15.03
N GLU A 94 5.21 2.49 14.25
CA GLU A 94 3.77 2.69 14.46
C GLU A 94 2.95 1.74 13.60
N VAL A 95 2.63 0.57 14.15
CA VAL A 95 1.51 -0.23 13.63
C VAL A 95 0.24 0.52 13.99
N ILE A 96 -0.51 1.01 13.00
CA ILE A 96 -1.93 1.31 13.24
C ILE A 96 -2.60 -0.04 13.47
N LYS A 97 -2.60 -0.50 14.71
CA LYS A 97 -3.48 -1.57 15.16
C LYS A 97 -4.87 -0.98 15.12
N GLN A 98 -5.54 -1.17 13.98
CA GLN A 98 -6.92 -0.75 13.87
C GLN A 98 -7.71 -1.49 14.94
N SER A 99 -8.34 -0.73 15.83
CA SER A 99 -9.21 -1.25 16.89
C SER A 99 -10.49 -1.90 16.35
N THR A 100 -10.75 -1.76 15.04
CA THR A 100 -11.92 -2.31 14.38
C THR A 100 -11.60 -3.60 13.63
N PRO A 101 -12.48 -4.61 13.66
CA PRO A 101 -12.28 -5.91 13.01
C PRO A 101 -12.33 -5.88 11.47
N ASN A 102 -12.48 -4.69 10.87
CA ASN A 102 -12.59 -4.54 9.42
C ASN A 102 -11.25 -4.11 8.85
N TYR A 103 -10.65 -5.03 8.12
CA TYR A 103 -9.30 -4.95 7.59
C TYR A 103 -9.26 -4.21 6.25
N PRO A 104 -8.23 -3.40 6.01
CA PRO A 104 -8.10 -2.70 4.76
C PRO A 104 -7.69 -3.65 3.63
N ASP A 105 -8.48 -3.69 2.57
CA ASP A 105 -8.20 -4.49 1.38
C ASP A 105 -7.29 -3.74 0.40
N ARG A 106 -7.37 -2.40 0.37
CA ARG A 106 -6.50 -1.55 -0.44
C ARG A 106 -5.97 -0.36 0.34
N ALA A 107 -4.79 0.10 -0.06
CA ALA A 107 -4.14 1.27 0.51
C ALA A 107 -3.42 2.05 -0.59
N LEU A 108 -3.50 3.38 -0.53
CA LEU A 108 -2.91 4.28 -1.54
C LEU A 108 -2.42 5.57 -0.86
N PHE A 109 -1.21 6.02 -1.19
CA PHE A 109 -0.79 7.38 -0.85
C PHE A 109 -1.47 8.40 -1.76
N LEU A 110 -2.00 9.46 -1.17
CA LEU A 110 -2.53 10.64 -1.87
C LEU A 110 -1.47 11.73 -2.00
N LYS A 111 -0.60 11.84 -0.99
CA LYS A 111 0.54 12.77 -0.89
C LYS A 111 1.66 12.09 -0.09
N ASP A 112 2.78 12.78 0.10
CA ASP A 112 3.91 12.25 0.89
C ASP A 112 3.57 11.93 2.34
N ASP A 113 2.65 12.68 2.91
CA ASP A 113 2.20 12.58 4.29
C ASP A 113 0.75 12.12 4.42
N GLN A 114 0.05 11.85 3.32
CA GLN A 114 -1.38 11.53 3.34
C GLN A 114 -1.67 10.26 2.57
N TYR A 115 -2.48 9.36 3.14
CA TYR A 115 -2.90 8.13 2.48
C TYR A 115 -4.33 7.74 2.81
N ILE A 116 -4.91 6.90 1.96
CA ILE A 116 -6.27 6.40 2.08
C ILE A 116 -6.25 4.88 2.23
N LEU A 117 -7.05 4.37 3.17
CA LEU A 117 -7.30 2.95 3.36
C LEU A 117 -8.73 2.64 2.95
N PHE A 118 -8.89 1.70 2.02
CA PHE A 118 -10.20 1.16 1.65
C PHE A 118 -10.47 -0.07 2.50
N LYS A 119 -11.72 -0.20 2.93
CA LYS A 119 -12.22 -1.36 3.66
C LYS A 119 -13.46 -1.87 2.93
N SER A 120 -13.36 -3.04 2.36
CA SER A 120 -14.49 -3.75 1.76
C SER A 120 -15.15 -4.69 2.76
N ARG A 121 -16.46 -4.50 2.98
CA ARG A 121 -17.35 -5.43 3.68
C ARG A 121 -18.44 -5.86 2.71
N LYS A 122 -19.06 -7.03 2.91
CA LYS A 122 -20.13 -7.58 2.04
C LYS A 122 -21.18 -6.50 1.70
N GLY A 123 -21.07 -5.89 0.51
CA GLY A 123 -21.99 -4.88 -0.01
C GLY A 123 -21.67 -3.41 0.33
N SER A 124 -20.58 -3.12 1.03
CA SER A 124 -20.17 -1.73 1.33
C SER A 124 -18.64 -1.60 1.30
N THR A 125 -18.14 -0.70 0.47
CA THR A 125 -16.76 -0.20 0.61
C THR A 125 -16.79 1.09 1.40
N SER A 126 -15.86 1.27 2.32
CA SER A 126 -15.61 2.55 3.00
C SER A 126 -14.16 2.95 2.78
N ALA A 127 -13.86 4.24 2.89
CA ALA A 127 -12.50 4.75 2.80
C ALA A 127 -12.19 5.63 4.02
N ILE A 128 -10.95 5.59 4.49
CA ILE A 128 -10.50 6.41 5.62
C ILE A 128 -9.21 7.09 5.22
N VAL A 129 -9.13 8.41 5.40
CA VAL A 129 -7.95 9.20 5.06
C VAL A 129 -7.15 9.49 6.33
N TYR A 130 -5.86 9.18 6.26
CA TYR A 130 -4.87 9.38 7.30
C TYR A 130 -3.88 10.45 6.84
N GLN A 131 -3.38 11.24 7.79
CA GLN A 131 -2.25 12.13 7.54
C GLN A 131 -1.23 11.97 8.67
N GLN A 132 0.03 11.89 8.27
CA GLN A 132 1.18 11.74 9.14
C GLN A 132 1.71 13.13 9.50
N ILE A 133 1.73 13.47 10.79
CA ILE A 133 2.23 14.76 11.28
C ILE A 133 3.33 14.46 12.31
N ASN A 134 4.54 14.94 12.07
CA ASN A 134 5.70 14.75 12.97
C ASN A 134 5.98 13.27 13.32
N GLN A 135 5.86 12.38 12.34
CA GLN A 135 5.98 10.92 12.51
C GLN A 135 4.86 10.24 13.31
N ILE A 136 3.91 11.02 13.84
CA ILE A 136 2.70 10.52 14.50
C ILE A 136 1.60 10.40 13.45
N LEU A 137 0.93 9.25 13.42
CA LEU A 137 -0.22 9.02 12.55
C LEU A 137 -1.50 9.58 13.17
N LEU A 138 -2.08 10.60 12.53
CA LEU A 138 -3.35 11.19 12.94
C LEU A 138 -4.46 10.80 11.97
N ASN A 139 -5.59 10.35 12.54
CA ASN A 139 -6.83 10.18 11.79
C ASN A 139 -7.42 11.57 11.56
N ILE A 140 -7.31 12.07 10.33
CA ILE A 140 -7.78 13.43 10.02
C ILE A 140 -9.20 13.42 9.48
N MET A 141 -9.63 12.33 8.84
CA MET A 141 -10.99 12.27 8.30
C MET A 141 -11.50 10.83 8.18
N ILE A 142 -12.63 10.56 8.83
CA ILE A 142 -13.44 9.37 8.55
C ILE A 142 -14.56 9.81 7.62
N GLN A 143 -14.32 9.78 6.31
CA GLN A 143 -15.40 9.92 5.35
C GLN A 143 -15.84 8.53 4.90
N SER A 144 -16.85 7.97 5.57
CA SER A 144 -17.47 6.73 5.13
C SER A 144 -18.28 7.00 3.86
N LEU A 145 -17.63 6.93 2.70
CA LEU A 145 -18.34 6.88 1.43
C LEU A 145 -18.91 5.48 1.27
N ILE A 146 -20.21 5.27 1.51
CA ILE A 146 -20.85 4.00 1.21
C ILE A 146 -21.00 3.91 -0.31
N LEU A 147 -20.02 3.27 -0.95
CA LEU A 147 -20.15 2.90 -2.35
C LEU A 147 -21.08 1.69 -2.43
N TYR A 148 -22.36 1.94 -2.66
CA TYR A 148 -23.25 0.89 -3.10
C TYR A 148 -22.76 0.42 -4.48
N PRO A 149 -22.74 -0.89 -4.76
CA PRO A 149 -22.51 -1.38 -6.11
C PRO A 149 -23.69 -0.90 -6.98
N THR A 150 -23.56 0.30 -7.55
CA THR A 150 -24.49 0.80 -8.55
C THR A 150 -24.31 -0.06 -9.78
N GLN A 151 -25.40 -0.62 -10.31
CA GLN A 151 -25.45 -1.27 -11.62
C GLN A 151 -25.14 -0.30 -12.79
N ASN A 152 -24.52 0.86 -12.55
CA ASN A 152 -24.18 1.85 -13.56
C ASN A 152 -22.96 2.70 -13.15
N LEU A 153 -21.88 2.62 -13.94
CA LEU A 153 -20.56 3.23 -13.71
C LEU A 153 -20.45 4.73 -14.09
N ASN A 154 -21.55 5.40 -14.40
CA ASN A 154 -21.52 6.76 -14.97
C ASN A 154 -21.36 7.91 -13.96
N TYR A 155 -21.27 7.65 -12.66
CA TYR A 155 -21.39 8.71 -11.63
C TYR A 155 -20.08 9.25 -11.02
N ILE A 156 -18.91 8.73 -11.38
CA ILE A 156 -17.63 9.13 -10.74
C ILE A 156 -16.99 10.39 -11.37
N LYS A 157 -17.60 11.00 -12.40
CA LYS A 157 -17.08 12.23 -13.03
C LYS A 157 -17.29 13.53 -12.24
N HIS A 158 -17.97 13.50 -11.08
CA HIS A 158 -18.37 14.74 -10.38
C HIS A 158 -17.78 14.95 -8.98
N LEU A 159 -16.79 14.15 -8.54
CA LEU A 159 -16.02 14.50 -7.34
C LEU A 159 -14.91 15.50 -7.71
N ASN A 160 -15.33 16.74 -7.99
CA ASN A 160 -14.45 17.90 -7.98
C ASN A 160 -13.93 18.10 -6.56
N LEU A 161 -12.62 17.93 -6.39
CA LEU A 161 -11.86 18.49 -5.29
C LEU A 161 -11.64 19.98 -5.59
N ASP A 162 -12.69 20.78 -5.47
CA ASP A 162 -12.55 22.24 -5.45
C ASP A 162 -12.23 22.69 -4.02
N GLN A 163 -10.96 23.05 -3.85
CA GLN A 163 -10.41 24.15 -3.04
C GLN A 163 -11.00 24.44 -1.65
N ASN A 164 -10.18 24.19 -0.64
CA ASN A 164 -9.76 25.18 0.36
C ASN A 164 -8.37 24.80 0.90
#